data_AF-A0A7V6B6S4-F1
#
_entry.id   AF-A0A7V6B6S4-F1
#
_cell.length_a   1.000
_cell.length_b   1.000
_cell.length_c   1.000
_cell.angle_alpha   90.00
_cell.angle_beta   90.00
_cell.angle_gamma   90.00
#
_symmetry.space_group_name_H-M   'P 1'
#
loop_
_entity.id
_entity.type
_entity.pdbx_description
1 polymer ?
#
loop_
_entity_poly.entity_id
_entity_poly.type
_entity_poly.pdbx_seq_one_letter_code
_entity_poly.pdbx_strand_id
1 'polypeptide(L)'
;MNGEVTEGFDWQQKFRELQKQVLEGKPDCKEFRETAQVLSEMQRDFQRLLEEAVKDQRGKEKSRDLERLLRSVATWNASDLIEQMKIEATSVRKTKALKEKFDNQGYRILELVRAGKRDEVFHSILRIFVAAKKEFPKTLVEPFKPVYSDELFKIFLFSFLSGILGKEEENKEGGNHEQQ
;
A
#
# COMPACT_ATOMS: atom_id res chain seq x y z
N MET A 1 -23.93 3.87 1.79
CA MET A 1 -23.20 5.06 1.31
C MET A 1 -23.30 5.03 -0.19
N ASN A 2 -23.84 6.10 -0.78
CA ASN A 2 -24.03 6.21 -2.21
C ASN A 2 -22.65 6.31 -2.86
N GLY A 3 -22.22 5.25 -3.54
CA GLY A 3 -21.14 5.36 -4.50
C GLY A 3 -21.68 6.16 -5.67
N GLU A 4 -21.42 7.46 -5.68
CA GLU A 4 -21.44 8.23 -6.91
C GLU A 4 -20.41 7.57 -7.84
N VAL A 5 -20.91 6.76 -8.77
CA VAL A 5 -20.16 6.41 -9.97
C VAL A 5 -19.82 7.76 -10.58
N THR A 6 -18.53 8.11 -10.61
CA THR A 6 -18.04 9.37 -11.14
C THR A 6 -18.55 9.54 -12.57
N GLU A 7 -19.58 10.36 -12.75
CA GLU A 7 -19.96 10.84 -14.08
C GLU A 7 -18.75 11.58 -14.66
N GLY A 8 -18.25 11.10 -15.82
CA GLY A 8 -17.57 11.97 -16.77
C GLY A 8 -16.04 11.91 -16.90
N PHE A 9 -15.32 10.94 -16.30
CA PHE A 9 -13.89 10.80 -16.59
C PHE A 9 -13.63 9.90 -17.80
N ASP A 10 -13.37 10.50 -18.97
CA ASP A 10 -12.99 9.76 -20.18
C ASP A 10 -11.50 9.39 -20.15
N TRP A 11 -11.22 8.18 -19.69
CA TRP A 11 -9.87 7.59 -19.71
C TRP A 11 -9.24 7.53 -21.08
N GLN A 12 -10.02 7.29 -22.13
CA GLN A 12 -9.48 7.21 -23.48
C GLN A 12 -9.00 8.59 -23.92
N GLN A 13 -9.78 9.64 -23.62
CA GLN A 13 -9.36 11.00 -23.88
C GLN A 13 -8.11 11.35 -23.08
N LYS A 14 -8.10 11.10 -21.77
CA LYS A 14 -6.95 11.43 -20.93
C LYS A 14 -5.68 10.72 -21.38
N PHE A 15 -5.78 9.45 -21.75
CA PHE A 15 -4.63 8.70 -22.23
C PHE A 15 -4.10 9.24 -23.57
N ARG A 16 -4.99 9.64 -24.50
CA ARG A 16 -4.61 10.30 -25.76
C ARG A 16 -3.87 11.61 -25.51
N GLU A 17 -4.31 12.41 -24.53
CA GLU A 17 -3.65 13.68 -24.15
C GLU A 17 -2.22 13.43 -23.64
N LEU A 18 -2.03 12.47 -22.73
CA LEU A 18 -0.70 12.11 -22.22
C LEU A 18 0.20 11.52 -23.31
N GLN A 19 -0.34 10.67 -24.20
CA GLN A 19 0.41 10.14 -25.34
C GLN A 19 0.91 11.26 -26.25
N LYS A 20 0.05 12.25 -26.54
CA LYS A 20 0.44 13.41 -27.36
C LYS A 20 1.58 14.19 -26.72
N GLN A 21 1.55 14.41 -25.41
CA GLN A 21 2.66 15.09 -24.71
C GLN A 21 3.99 14.36 -24.86
N VAL A 22 3.98 13.02 -24.77
CA VAL A 22 5.19 12.20 -24.96
C VAL A 22 5.69 12.30 -26.39
N LEU A 23 4.80 12.19 -27.38
CA LEU A 23 5.15 12.29 -28.80
C LEU A 23 5.70 13.68 -29.18
N GLU A 24 5.19 14.74 -28.55
CA GLU A 24 5.65 16.12 -28.74
C GLU A 24 6.91 16.45 -27.92
N GLY A 25 7.42 15.49 -27.12
CA GLY A 25 8.61 15.66 -26.28
C GLY A 25 8.41 16.63 -25.11
N LYS A 26 7.17 16.86 -24.68
CA LYS A 26 6.79 17.79 -23.61
C LYS A 26 5.94 17.12 -22.53
N PRO A 27 6.39 16.03 -21.89
CA PRO A 27 5.63 15.38 -20.83
C PRO A 27 5.49 16.29 -19.60
N ASP A 28 4.26 16.50 -19.13
CA ASP A 28 4.00 17.18 -17.86
C ASP A 28 3.97 16.18 -16.70
N CYS A 29 5.08 16.09 -15.96
CA CYS A 29 5.20 15.21 -14.79
C CYS A 29 4.07 15.40 -13.75
N LYS A 30 3.53 16.61 -13.59
CA LYS A 30 2.43 16.86 -12.65
C LYS A 30 1.16 16.17 -13.13
N GLU A 31 0.83 16.32 -14.41
CA GLU A 31 -0.36 15.73 -15.01
C GLU A 31 -0.30 14.20 -15.04
N PHE A 32 0.89 13.63 -15.31
CA PHE A 32 1.13 12.18 -15.20
C PHE A 32 0.91 11.68 -13.77
N ARG A 33 1.39 12.43 -12.76
CA ARG A 33 1.23 12.08 -11.34
C ARG A 33 -0.24 12.13 -10.92
N GLU A 34 -0.96 13.18 -11.28
CA GLU A 34 -2.38 13.32 -10.98
C GLU A 34 -3.19 12.20 -11.65
N THR A 35 -2.90 11.89 -12.92
CA THR A 35 -3.58 10.81 -13.64
C THR A 35 -3.29 9.43 -13.02
N ALA A 36 -2.04 9.18 -12.61
CA ALA A 36 -1.67 7.95 -11.91
C ALA A 36 -2.41 7.81 -10.57
N GLN A 37 -2.58 8.92 -9.83
CA GLN A 37 -3.34 8.93 -8.58
C GLN A 37 -4.81 8.53 -8.81
N VAL A 38 -5.49 9.16 -9.79
CA VAL A 38 -6.89 8.84 -10.13
C VAL A 38 -7.03 7.37 -10.57
N LEU A 39 -6.06 6.86 -11.33
CA LEU A 39 -6.06 5.46 -11.77
C LEU A 39 -5.96 4.50 -10.58
N SER A 40 -5.07 4.78 -9.62
CA SER A 40 -4.92 3.97 -8.40
C SER A 40 -6.18 4.03 -7.53
N GLU A 41 -6.82 5.19 -7.42
CA GLU A 41 -8.11 5.35 -6.73
C GLU A 41 -9.21 4.48 -7.38
N MET A 42 -9.34 4.54 -8.71
CA MET A 42 -10.32 3.72 -9.42
C MET A 42 -10.05 2.22 -9.33
N GLN A 43 -8.78 1.80 -9.37
CA GLN A 43 -8.40 0.40 -9.17
C GLN A 43 -8.80 -0.10 -7.78
N ARG A 44 -8.67 0.73 -6.74
CA ARG A 44 -9.11 0.41 -5.38
C ARG A 44 -10.62 0.30 -5.29
N ASP A 45 -11.34 1.24 -5.89
CA ASP A 45 -12.80 1.24 -5.87
C ASP A 45 -13.36 0.04 -6.64
N PHE A 46 -12.74 -0.33 -7.75
CA PHE A 46 -13.08 -1.56 -8.47
C PHE A 46 -12.83 -2.81 -7.62
N GLN A 47 -11.70 -2.88 -6.90
CA GLN A 47 -11.44 -3.97 -5.96
C GLN A 47 -12.51 -4.03 -4.86
N ARG A 48 -12.89 -2.90 -4.25
CA ARG A 48 -13.96 -2.84 -3.23
C ARG A 48 -15.29 -3.33 -3.78
N LEU A 49 -15.65 -2.91 -4.99
CA LEU A 49 -16.88 -3.35 -5.65
C LEU A 49 -16.88 -4.88 -5.88
N LEU A 50 -15.73 -5.44 -6.27
CA LEU A 50 -15.58 -6.90 -6.39
C LEU A 50 -15.67 -7.61 -5.03
N GLU A 51 -15.10 -7.04 -3.96
CA GLU A 51 -15.24 -7.56 -2.60
C GLU A 51 -16.72 -7.59 -2.16
N GLU A 52 -17.49 -6.55 -2.48
CA GLU A 52 -18.93 -6.50 -2.22
C GLU A 52 -19.70 -7.52 -3.07
N ALA A 53 -19.39 -7.62 -4.36
CA ALA A 53 -20.02 -8.56 -5.28
C ALA A 53 -19.78 -10.03 -4.87
N VAL A 54 -18.59 -10.36 -4.36
CA VAL A 54 -18.28 -11.70 -3.83
C VAL A 54 -19.05 -12.02 -2.54
N LYS A 55 -19.30 -11.01 -1.70
CA LYS A 55 -20.09 -11.17 -0.46
C LYS A 55 -21.59 -11.26 -0.71
N ASP A 56 -22.07 -10.84 -1.87
CA ASP A 56 -23.49 -10.89 -2.23
C ASP A 56 -23.97 -12.33 -2.48
N GLN A 57 -24.90 -12.79 -1.64
CA GLN A 57 -25.39 -14.17 -1.65
C GLN A 57 -26.49 -14.45 -2.68
N ARG A 58 -26.93 -13.44 -3.45
CA ARG A 58 -28.06 -13.55 -4.40
C ARG A 58 -27.74 -14.31 -5.69
N GLY A 59 -26.48 -14.69 -5.93
CA GLY A 59 -26.04 -15.36 -7.17
C GLY A 59 -24.86 -16.31 -6.99
N LYS A 60 -25.06 -17.42 -6.28
CA LYS A 60 -24.01 -18.40 -5.89
C LYS A 60 -23.19 -18.98 -7.06
N GLU A 61 -23.71 -19.01 -8.28
CA GLU A 61 -23.02 -19.59 -9.44
C GLU A 61 -21.92 -18.65 -9.99
N LYS A 62 -22.12 -17.33 -9.94
CA LYS A 62 -21.16 -16.32 -10.42
C LYS A 62 -20.07 -15.97 -9.39
N SER A 63 -20.19 -16.49 -8.18
CA SER A 63 -19.29 -16.19 -7.05
C SER A 63 -17.85 -16.65 -7.33
N ARG A 64 -17.63 -17.81 -7.96
CA ARG A 64 -16.26 -18.32 -8.22
C ARG A 64 -15.48 -17.49 -9.24
N ASP A 65 -16.14 -17.02 -10.30
CA ASP A 65 -15.50 -16.19 -11.33
C ASP A 65 -15.17 -14.80 -10.76
N LEU A 66 -16.08 -14.23 -9.96
CA LEU A 66 -15.84 -12.97 -9.25
C LEU A 66 -14.72 -13.10 -8.22
N GLU A 67 -14.64 -14.21 -7.48
CA GLU A 67 -13.53 -14.49 -6.57
C GLU A 67 -12.19 -14.59 -7.31
N ARG A 68 -12.17 -15.23 -8.48
CA ARG A 68 -10.96 -15.33 -9.30
C ARG A 68 -10.52 -13.96 -9.80
N LEU A 69 -11.46 -13.16 -10.30
CA LEU A 69 -11.19 -11.79 -10.74
C LEU A 69 -10.70 -10.92 -9.60
N LEU A 70 -11.33 -11.00 -8.42
CA LEU A 70 -10.92 -10.29 -7.22
C LEU A 70 -9.47 -10.62 -6.84
N ARG A 71 -9.08 -11.91 -6.86
CA ARG A 71 -7.69 -12.33 -6.59
C ARG A 71 -6.70 -11.74 -7.61
N SER A 72 -7.06 -11.71 -8.89
CA SER A 72 -6.22 -11.12 -9.94
C SER A 72 -6.05 -9.61 -9.74
N VAL A 73 -7.13 -8.88 -9.49
CA VAL A 73 -7.11 -7.42 -9.26
C VAL A 73 -6.32 -7.09 -7.98
N ALA A 74 -6.55 -7.83 -6.89
CA ALA A 74 -5.82 -7.64 -5.64
C ALA A 74 -4.30 -7.88 -5.83
N THR A 75 -3.93 -8.82 -6.70
CA THR A 75 -2.52 -9.06 -7.05
C THR A 75 -1.93 -7.89 -7.85
N TRP A 76 -2.66 -7.32 -8.80
CA TRP A 76 -2.20 -6.15 -9.56
C TRP A 76 -1.97 -4.94 -8.65
N ASN A 77 -2.86 -4.73 -7.70
CA ASN A 77 -2.78 -3.63 -6.73
C ASN A 77 -1.68 -3.84 -5.67
N ALA A 78 -1.04 -5.01 -5.63
CA ALA A 78 -0.03 -5.33 -4.63
C ALA A 78 1.20 -4.42 -4.72
N SER A 79 1.65 -4.07 -5.93
CA SER A 79 2.80 -3.19 -6.13
C SER A 79 2.57 -1.79 -5.54
N ASP A 80 1.41 -1.20 -5.80
CA ASP A 80 1.01 0.09 -5.24
C ASP A 80 0.92 0.03 -3.72
N LEU A 81 0.37 -1.07 -3.18
CA LEU A 81 0.26 -1.27 -1.75
C LEU A 81 1.64 -1.40 -1.09
N ILE A 82 2.59 -2.10 -1.71
CA ILE A 82 3.99 -2.19 -1.24
C ILE A 82 4.61 -0.79 -1.15
N GLU A 83 4.40 0.06 -2.16
CA GLU A 83 4.96 1.41 -2.13
C GLU A 83 4.33 2.26 -1.02
N GLN A 84 3.03 2.13 -0.81
CA GLN A 84 2.36 2.78 0.33
C GLN A 84 2.88 2.27 1.67
N MET A 85 3.16 0.97 1.80
CA MET A 85 3.77 0.42 3.00
C MET A 85 5.14 1.06 3.29
N LYS A 86 5.95 1.34 2.28
CA LYS A 86 7.24 2.04 2.47
C LYS A 86 7.06 3.51 2.87
N ILE A 87 6.08 4.20 2.30
CA ILE A 87 5.75 5.58 2.66
C ILE A 87 5.31 5.65 4.12
N GLU A 88 4.39 4.78 4.53
CA GLU A 88 3.93 4.68 5.92
C GLU A 88 5.08 4.34 6.87
N ALA A 89 5.92 3.38 6.49
CA ALA A 89 7.12 3.02 7.26
C ALA A 89 8.04 4.22 7.48
N THR A 90 8.23 5.05 6.46
CA THR A 90 9.04 6.28 6.55
C THR A 90 8.41 7.31 7.50
N SER A 91 7.09 7.49 7.44
CA SER A 91 6.34 8.36 8.36
C SER A 91 6.47 7.89 9.81
N VAL A 92 6.30 6.58 10.04
CA VAL A 92 6.46 5.93 11.34
C VAL A 92 7.89 6.10 11.86
N ARG A 93 8.89 5.86 11.01
CA ARG A 93 10.32 5.98 11.36
C ARG A 93 10.70 7.39 11.82
N LYS A 94 10.14 8.43 11.19
CA LYS A 94 10.35 9.84 11.58
C LYS A 94 9.71 10.20 12.92
N THR A 95 8.76 9.40 13.40
CA THR A 95 8.09 9.61 14.68
C THR A 95 8.84 8.87 15.79
N LYS A 96 9.69 9.58 16.55
CA LYS A 96 10.54 9.00 17.62
C LYS A 96 9.79 8.03 18.55
N ALA A 97 8.63 8.43 19.06
CA ALA A 97 7.83 7.59 19.96
C ALA A 97 7.36 6.26 19.33
N LEU A 98 7.06 6.25 18.02
CA LEU A 98 6.72 5.02 17.30
C LEU A 98 7.99 4.22 16.99
N LYS A 99 9.03 4.87 16.49
CA LYS A 99 10.31 4.24 16.16
C LYS A 99 10.88 3.45 17.33
N GLU A 100 10.95 4.05 18.52
CA GLU A 100 11.43 3.37 19.73
C GLU A 100 10.58 2.13 20.08
N LYS A 101 9.26 2.20 19.92
CA LYS A 101 8.37 1.04 20.18
C LYS A 101 8.55 -0.06 19.15
N PHE A 102 8.71 0.29 17.87
CA PHE A 102 9.02 -0.65 16.81
C PHE A 102 10.42 -1.24 16.96
N ASP A 103 11.43 -0.51 17.40
CA ASP A 103 12.76 -1.08 17.64
C ASP A 103 12.75 -2.15 18.74
N ASN A 104 11.93 -1.94 19.77
CA ASN A 104 11.80 -2.89 20.88
C ASN A 104 11.03 -4.16 20.53
N GLN A 105 10.04 -4.09 19.62
CA GLN A 105 9.11 -5.20 19.36
C GLN A 105 9.12 -5.70 17.91
N GLY A 106 9.76 -4.97 17.00
CA GLY A 106 9.64 -5.16 15.55
C GLY A 106 10.17 -6.50 15.07
N TYR A 107 11.27 -7.00 15.63
CA TYR A 107 11.77 -8.34 15.31
C TYR A 107 10.81 -9.45 15.75
N ARG A 108 10.13 -9.29 16.89
CA ARG A 108 9.07 -10.23 17.30
C ARG A 108 7.89 -10.17 16.33
N ILE A 109 7.50 -8.98 15.89
CA ILE A 109 6.42 -8.82 14.91
C ILE A 109 6.82 -9.45 13.57
N LEU A 110 8.07 -9.29 13.13
CA LEU A 110 8.60 -9.96 11.92
C LEU A 110 8.46 -11.48 12.00
N GLU A 111 8.74 -12.09 13.16
CA GLU A 111 8.56 -13.53 13.34
C GLU A 111 7.08 -13.95 13.25
N LEU A 112 6.17 -13.15 13.80
CA LEU A 112 4.72 -13.38 13.66
C LEU A 112 4.28 -13.25 12.19
N VAL A 113 4.83 -12.30 11.44
CA VAL A 113 4.60 -12.15 9.99
C VAL A 113 5.11 -13.39 9.25
N ARG A 114 6.34 -13.82 9.52
CA ARG A 114 6.92 -15.03 8.92
C ARG A 114 6.06 -16.26 9.16
N ALA A 115 5.52 -16.40 10.37
CA ALA A 115 4.62 -17.47 10.78
C ALA A 115 3.17 -17.33 10.24
N GLY A 116 2.83 -16.24 9.53
CA GLY A 116 1.49 -16.00 8.99
C GLY A 116 0.43 -15.68 10.06
N LYS A 117 0.85 -15.26 11.26
CA LYS A 117 -0.06 -14.98 12.38
C LYS A 117 -0.75 -13.62 12.24
N ARG A 118 -1.59 -13.48 11.21
CA ARG A 118 -2.19 -12.21 10.76
C ARG A 118 -2.84 -11.41 11.89
N ASP A 119 -3.68 -12.03 12.70
CA ASP A 119 -4.38 -11.36 13.81
C ASP A 119 -3.40 -10.91 14.91
N GLU A 120 -2.42 -11.75 15.25
CA GLU A 120 -1.40 -11.43 16.25
C GLU A 120 -0.50 -10.27 15.78
N VAL A 121 -0.18 -10.24 14.48
CA VAL A 121 0.55 -9.12 13.84
C VAL A 121 -0.28 -7.85 13.92
N PHE A 122 -1.56 -7.90 13.53
CA PHE A 122 -2.46 -6.74 13.56
C PHE A 122 -2.51 -6.14 14.97
N HIS A 123 -2.78 -6.97 15.98
CA HIS A 123 -2.87 -6.53 17.35
C HIS A 123 -1.54 -5.98 17.89
N SER A 124 -0.41 -6.58 17.50
CA SER A 124 0.91 -6.10 17.94
C SER A 124 1.22 -4.72 17.38
N ILE A 125 0.96 -4.49 16.10
CA ILE A 125 1.14 -3.18 15.45
C ILE A 125 0.15 -2.17 16.03
N LEU A 126 -1.14 -2.51 16.14
CA LEU A 126 -2.16 -1.63 16.71
C LEU A 126 -1.80 -1.16 18.12
N ARG A 127 -1.33 -2.07 18.99
CA ARG A 127 -0.89 -1.72 20.35
C ARG A 127 0.27 -0.73 20.36
N ILE A 128 1.19 -0.80 19.41
CA ILE A 128 2.28 0.18 19.29
C ILE A 128 1.71 1.59 19.05
N PHE A 129 0.80 1.74 18.10
CA PHE A 129 0.17 3.04 17.81
C PHE A 129 -0.64 3.57 18.99
N VAL A 130 -1.45 2.71 19.62
CA VAL A 130 -2.23 3.06 20.81
C VAL A 130 -1.31 3.51 21.96
N ALA A 131 -0.24 2.76 22.24
CA ALA A 131 0.72 3.08 23.30
C ALA A 131 1.48 4.39 23.03
N ALA A 132 1.70 4.73 21.76
CA ALA A 132 2.30 6.00 21.34
C ALA A 132 1.28 7.15 21.25
N LYS A 133 0.00 6.92 21.57
CA LYS A 133 -1.11 7.88 21.41
C LYS A 133 -1.18 8.44 19.98
N LYS A 134 -1.00 7.58 18.98
CA LYS A 134 -1.10 7.90 17.56
C LYS A 134 -2.28 7.17 16.93
N GLU A 135 -2.91 7.82 15.97
CA GLU A 135 -3.93 7.18 15.14
C GLU A 135 -3.33 6.03 14.33
N PHE A 136 -4.10 4.95 14.17
CA PHE A 136 -3.68 3.83 13.34
C PHE A 136 -3.92 4.18 11.86
N PRO A 137 -2.88 4.16 11.01
CA PRO A 137 -3.02 4.48 9.60
C PRO A 137 -4.04 3.56 8.91
N LYS A 138 -5.02 4.15 8.23
CA LYS A 138 -6.05 3.38 7.50
C LYS A 138 -5.45 2.52 6.39
N THR A 139 -4.38 3.00 5.78
CA THR A 139 -3.57 2.29 4.78
C THR A 139 -2.98 0.98 5.32
N LEU A 140 -2.61 0.93 6.60
CA LEU A 140 -2.12 -0.29 7.25
C LEU A 140 -3.21 -1.33 7.54
N VAL A 141 -4.48 -1.02 7.33
CA VAL A 141 -5.57 -2.01 7.45
C VAL A 141 -5.62 -2.92 6.21
N GLU A 142 -5.28 -2.39 5.04
CA GLU A 142 -5.43 -3.08 3.76
C GLU A 142 -4.70 -4.42 3.70
N PRO A 143 -3.41 -4.54 4.11
CA PRO A 143 -2.68 -5.81 4.08
C PRO A 143 -3.34 -6.93 4.89
N PHE A 144 -4.18 -6.60 5.87
CA PHE A 144 -4.84 -7.57 6.75
C PHE A 144 -6.14 -8.13 6.15
N LYS A 145 -6.66 -7.59 5.06
CA LYS A 145 -7.88 -8.12 4.45
C LYS A 145 -7.68 -9.56 3.95
N PRO A 146 -8.67 -10.45 4.12
CA PRO A 146 -8.57 -11.87 3.76
C PRO A 146 -8.50 -12.12 2.24
N VAL A 147 -8.73 -11.09 1.42
CA VAL A 147 -8.56 -11.15 -0.04
C VAL A 147 -7.11 -11.42 -0.45
N TYR A 148 -6.16 -10.97 0.37
CA TYR A 148 -4.73 -11.17 0.11
C TYR A 148 -4.26 -12.52 0.64
N SER A 149 -3.54 -13.26 -0.19
CA SER A 149 -2.85 -14.48 0.22
C SER A 149 -1.88 -14.21 1.37
N ASP A 150 -1.52 -15.26 2.10
CA ASP A 150 -0.51 -15.15 3.17
C ASP A 150 0.85 -14.68 2.65
N GLU A 151 1.19 -15.01 1.40
CA GLU A 151 2.40 -14.54 0.75
C GLU A 151 2.36 -13.02 0.51
N LEU A 152 1.27 -12.49 -0.04
CA LEU A 152 1.12 -11.05 -0.24
C LEU A 152 1.08 -10.30 1.09
N PHE A 153 0.34 -10.82 2.09
CA PHE A 153 0.37 -10.29 3.45
C PHE A 153 1.79 -10.19 4.00
N LYS A 154 2.58 -11.26 3.87
CA LYS A 154 3.99 -11.27 4.29
C LYS A 154 4.80 -10.21 3.57
N ILE A 155 4.69 -10.12 2.24
CA ILE A 155 5.42 -9.14 1.42
C ILE A 155 5.10 -7.71 1.85
N PHE A 156 3.82 -7.38 2.07
CA PHE A 156 3.40 -6.05 2.52
C PHE A 156 4.00 -5.71 3.89
N LEU A 157 3.88 -6.63 4.85
CA LEU A 157 4.34 -6.39 6.21
C LEU A 157 5.86 -6.41 6.33
N PHE A 158 6.57 -7.21 5.53
CA PHE A 158 8.02 -7.13 5.42
C PHE A 158 8.46 -5.79 4.86
N SER A 159 7.81 -5.31 3.79
CA SER A 159 8.11 -4.00 3.20
C SER A 159 7.89 -2.85 4.20
N PHE A 160 6.82 -2.92 5.00
CA PHE A 160 6.54 -1.95 6.05
C PHE A 160 7.57 -2.01 7.19
N LEU A 161 7.80 -3.21 7.75
CA LEU A 161 8.66 -3.38 8.91
C LEU A 161 10.13 -3.12 8.58
N SER A 162 10.62 -3.52 7.40
CA SER A 162 12.00 -3.23 6.98
C SER A 162 12.24 -1.74 6.73
N GLY A 163 11.21 -0.97 6.36
CA GLY A 163 11.30 0.48 6.24
C GLY A 163 11.43 1.19 7.60
N ILE A 164 10.98 0.55 8.68
CA ILE A 164 11.07 1.08 10.05
C ILE A 164 12.33 0.58 10.76
N LEU A 165 12.62 -0.71 10.63
CA LEU A 165 13.68 -1.41 11.33
C LEU A 165 15.00 -1.28 10.58
N GLY A 166 16.07 -0.96 11.31
CA GLY A 166 17.39 -0.70 10.76
C GLY A 166 18.00 0.59 11.30
N LYS A 167 19.31 0.74 11.11
CA LYS A 167 20.03 2.00 11.34
C LYS A 167 19.99 2.81 10.04
N GLU A 168 20.03 4.13 10.14
CA GLU A 168 20.22 4.99 8.97
C GLU A 168 21.48 4.52 8.24
N GLU A 169 21.37 4.20 6.94
CA GLU A 169 22.50 4.43 6.07
C GLU A 169 22.69 5.94 6.08
N GLU A 170 23.60 6.42 6.92
CA GLU A 170 24.24 7.71 6.69
C GLU A 170 24.72 7.67 5.24
N ASN A 171 24.09 8.46 4.37
CA ASN A 171 24.64 8.78 3.07
C ASN A 171 26.02 9.42 3.33
N LYS A 172 27.07 8.58 3.38
CA LYS A 172 28.46 9.02 3.29
C LYS A 172 28.73 9.37 1.84
N GLU A 173 28.20 10.50 1.40
CA GLU A 173 28.69 11.19 0.21
C GLU A 173 29.30 12.53 0.66
N GLY A 174 30.59 12.71 0.37
CA GLY A 174 31.24 14.03 0.42
C GLY A 174 32.32 14.24 1.48
N GLY A 175 33.14 13.24 1.80
CA GLY A 175 34.41 13.46 2.52
C GLY A 175 35.46 14.02 1.57
N ASN A 176 35.52 15.35 1.50
CA ASN A 176 36.56 16.14 0.85
C ASN A 176 37.95 15.76 1.38
N HIS A 177 38.87 15.33 0.51
CA HIS A 177 40.32 15.38 0.79
C HIS A 177 41.07 15.70 -0.51
N GLU A 178 41.13 16.98 -0.82
CA GLU A 178 42.36 17.58 -1.33
C GLU A 178 43.39 17.70 -0.20
N GLN A 179 44.67 17.73 -0.62
CA GLN A 179 45.90 18.06 0.11
C GLN A 179 46.56 16.91 0.88
N GLN A 180 47.60 16.30 0.27
CA GLN A 180 48.98 16.79 0.31
C GLN A 180 49.81 16.18 -0.83
#